data_AF-A0A8S2X5E1-F1
#
_entry.id   AF-A0A8S2X5E1-F1
#
_cell.length_a   1.000
_cell.length_b   1.000
_cell.length_c   1.000
_cell.angle_alpha   90.00
_cell.angle_beta   90.00
_cell.angle_gamma   90.00
#
_symmetry.space_group_name_H-M   'P 1'
#
loop_
_entity.id
_entity.type
_entity.pdbx_description
1 polymer ?
#
loop_
_entity_poly.entity_id
_entity_poly.type
_entity_poly.pdbx_seq_one_letter_code
_entity_poly.pdbx_strand_id
1 'polypeptide(L)'
;KSGDRSYHMPYQAQLLLERIRTDEKCNFENDWKVVTFFVGGNDLCDFCEDINKHSPEQYMDYVRETLDVLHATLPKTFVNLVPVLDVRGVKDLNSGGPVCQLLHKKTCPCAAFPTPELARILDYYVPRYQEILTTLVSSGRYDTRPDFTVVIQPFFTQTKLPRLDKPGHPLDFSYFAPDCFHFSGKGHSAAALSIWNNMLEPVGEKQTFWHVDEELACPT
;
A
#
# COMPACT_ATOMS: atom_id res chain seq x y z
N LYS A 1 4.04 -12.05 2.75
CA LYS A 1 5.42 -12.59 2.62
C LYS A 1 6.27 -11.57 1.88
N SER A 2 7.59 -11.54 2.13
CA SER A 2 8.49 -10.65 1.38
C SER A 2 8.42 -10.98 -0.11
N GLY A 3 8.38 -9.96 -0.96
CA GLY A 3 8.26 -10.12 -2.42
C GLY A 3 6.85 -10.44 -2.94
N ASP A 4 5.82 -10.40 -2.09
CA ASP A 4 4.45 -10.58 -2.57
C ASP A 4 4.03 -9.44 -3.51
N ARG A 5 3.20 -9.81 -4.49
CA ARG A 5 2.73 -8.99 -5.60
C ARG A 5 1.23 -9.19 -5.74
N SER A 6 0.55 -8.35 -6.52
CA SER A 6 -0.90 -8.38 -6.68
C SER A 6 -1.46 -9.76 -7.04
N TYR A 7 -0.81 -10.51 -7.94
CA TYR A 7 -1.25 -11.85 -8.33
C TYR A 7 -1.24 -12.89 -7.19
N HIS A 8 -0.55 -12.62 -6.07
CA HIS A 8 -0.60 -13.47 -4.89
C HIS A 8 -1.77 -13.14 -3.96
N MET A 9 -2.43 -11.98 -4.13
CA MET A 9 -3.47 -11.51 -3.23
C MET A 9 -4.68 -12.45 -3.15
N PRO A 10 -5.21 -13.02 -4.27
CA PRO A 10 -6.37 -13.91 -4.19
C PRO A 10 -6.09 -15.15 -3.33
N TYR A 11 -4.92 -15.76 -3.49
CA TYR A 11 -4.50 -16.88 -2.66
C TYR A 11 -4.30 -16.49 -1.19
N GLN A 12 -3.70 -15.32 -0.92
CA GLN A 12 -3.55 -14.82 0.45
C GLN A 12 -4.90 -14.53 1.11
N ALA A 13 -5.90 -14.08 0.36
CA ALA A 13 -7.25 -13.90 0.86
C ALA A 13 -7.85 -15.24 1.31
N GLN A 14 -7.68 -16.32 0.54
CA GLN A 14 -8.11 -17.66 0.95
C GLN A 14 -7.42 -18.11 2.25
N LEU A 15 -6.11 -17.92 2.36
CA LEU A 15 -5.38 -18.23 3.59
C LEU A 15 -5.84 -17.40 4.79
N LEU A 16 -6.18 -16.12 4.58
CA LEU A 16 -6.74 -15.27 5.62
C LEU A 16 -8.11 -15.80 6.07
N LEU A 17 -8.99 -16.16 5.14
CA LEU A 17 -10.30 -16.75 5.44
C LEU A 17 -10.18 -18.02 6.27
N GLU A 18 -9.29 -18.94 5.87
CA GLU A 18 -9.03 -20.17 6.61
C GLU A 18 -8.56 -19.86 8.03
N ARG A 19 -7.60 -18.95 8.19
CA ARG A 19 -7.08 -18.57 9.51
C ARG A 19 -8.15 -17.97 10.41
N ILE A 20 -8.95 -17.02 9.92
CA ILE A 20 -10.02 -16.40 10.72
C ILE A 20 -11.06 -17.44 11.12
N ARG A 21 -11.42 -18.39 10.24
CA ARG A 21 -12.37 -19.46 10.56
C ARG A 21 -11.88 -20.41 11.64
N THR A 22 -10.58 -20.67 11.69
CA THR A 22 -9.97 -21.59 12.64
C THR A 22 -9.45 -20.93 13.91
N ASP A 23 -9.50 -19.60 14.00
CA ASP A 23 -9.00 -18.87 15.17
C ASP A 23 -10.03 -18.92 16.32
N GLU A 24 -9.70 -19.67 17.37
CA GLU A 24 -10.56 -19.81 18.56
C GLU A 24 -10.79 -18.49 19.32
N LYS A 25 -9.97 -17.46 19.07
CA LYS A 25 -10.12 -16.13 19.70
C LYS A 25 -11.03 -15.20 18.92
N CYS A 26 -11.40 -15.54 17.69
CA CYS A 26 -12.28 -14.73 16.85
C CYS A 26 -13.57 -15.50 16.58
N ASN A 27 -14.71 -14.94 16.99
CA ASN A 27 -15.98 -15.42 16.52
C ASN A 27 -16.13 -15.03 15.04
N PHE A 28 -15.97 -16.00 14.14
CA PHE A 28 -16.04 -15.78 12.70
C PHE A 28 -17.27 -14.97 12.29
N GLU A 29 -18.45 -15.31 12.81
CA GLU A 29 -19.72 -14.66 12.46
C GLU A 29 -19.94 -13.32 13.15
N ASN A 30 -19.51 -13.18 14.40
CA ASN A 30 -19.99 -12.10 15.27
C ASN A 30 -19.01 -10.97 15.53
N ASP A 31 -17.71 -11.23 15.45
CA ASP A 31 -16.71 -10.21 15.75
C ASP A 31 -16.46 -9.35 14.52
N TRP A 32 -16.20 -8.06 14.72
CA TRP A 32 -15.71 -7.20 13.63
C TRP A 32 -14.25 -7.53 13.30
N LYS A 33 -13.93 -7.58 12.00
CA LYS A 33 -12.57 -7.74 11.50
C LYS A 33 -12.13 -6.47 10.78
N VAL A 34 -10.92 -6.01 11.07
CA VAL A 34 -10.25 -4.97 10.30
C VAL A 34 -9.17 -5.64 9.46
N VAL A 35 -9.31 -5.58 8.13
CA VAL A 35 -8.37 -6.18 7.18
C VAL A 35 -7.70 -5.08 6.39
N THR A 36 -6.36 -5.04 6.39
CA THR A 36 -5.61 -4.02 5.65
C THR A 36 -4.86 -4.63 4.48
N PHE A 37 -5.12 -4.12 3.27
CA PHE A 37 -4.36 -4.44 2.06
C PHE A 37 -3.45 -3.28 1.70
N PHE A 38 -2.16 -3.58 1.62
CA PHE A 38 -1.13 -2.67 1.12
C PHE A 38 -0.15 -3.47 0.25
N VAL A 39 -0.54 -3.68 -1.01
CA VAL A 39 0.19 -4.49 -2.00
C VAL A 39 0.24 -3.73 -3.32
N GLY A 40 1.33 -3.85 -4.07
CA GLY A 40 1.55 -3.17 -5.35
C GLY A 40 2.95 -2.57 -5.49
N GLY A 41 3.66 -2.37 -4.37
CA GLY A 41 5.03 -1.85 -4.39
C GLY A 41 5.98 -2.75 -5.18
N ASN A 42 5.92 -4.07 -4.93
CA ASN A 42 6.74 -5.04 -5.67
C ASN A 42 6.33 -5.15 -7.15
N ASP A 43 5.04 -5.01 -7.48
CA ASP A 43 4.58 -4.96 -8.87
C ASP A 43 5.23 -3.79 -9.62
N LEU A 44 5.28 -2.61 -9.01
CA LEU A 44 5.93 -1.43 -9.59
C LEU A 44 7.47 -1.45 -9.46
N CYS A 45 8.04 -2.29 -8.61
CA CYS A 45 9.48 -2.50 -8.53
C CYS A 45 10.01 -3.43 -9.62
N ASP A 46 9.15 -4.33 -10.11
CA ASP A 46 9.47 -5.38 -11.07
C ASP A 46 8.73 -5.19 -12.42
N PHE A 47 8.03 -4.07 -12.62
CA PHE A 47 7.19 -3.87 -13.81
C PHE A 47 7.93 -4.02 -15.15
N CYS A 48 9.23 -3.75 -15.16
CA CYS A 48 10.08 -3.87 -16.34
C CYS A 48 10.49 -5.32 -16.67
N GLU A 49 10.22 -6.28 -15.76
CA GLU A 49 10.39 -7.72 -16.03
C GLU A 49 9.25 -8.26 -16.89
N ASP A 50 8.03 -7.77 -16.67
CA ASP A 50 6.83 -8.09 -17.46
C ASP A 50 5.81 -6.94 -17.36
N ILE A 51 5.83 -6.07 -18.37
CA ILE A 51 5.01 -4.86 -18.45
C ILE A 51 3.51 -5.19 -18.46
N ASN A 52 3.12 -6.32 -19.06
CA ASN A 52 1.70 -6.69 -19.14
C ASN A 52 1.21 -7.22 -17.79
N LYS A 53 2.00 -8.10 -17.16
CA LYS A 53 1.67 -8.69 -15.86
C LYS A 53 1.58 -7.65 -14.74
N HIS A 54 2.38 -6.59 -14.84
CA HIS A 54 2.41 -5.49 -13.87
C HIS A 54 1.72 -4.23 -14.39
N SER A 55 0.89 -4.35 -15.44
CA SER A 55 0.04 -3.25 -15.88
C SER A 55 -0.97 -2.87 -14.80
N PRO A 56 -1.41 -1.59 -14.76
CA PRO A 56 -2.44 -1.17 -13.83
C PRO A 56 -3.75 -1.97 -13.95
N GLU A 57 -4.12 -2.37 -15.16
CA GLU A 57 -5.30 -3.17 -15.44
C GLU A 57 -5.17 -4.57 -14.83
N GLN A 58 -4.02 -5.23 -15.01
CA GLN A 58 -3.78 -6.55 -14.43
C GLN A 58 -3.71 -6.50 -12.89
N TYR A 59 -3.10 -5.45 -12.34
CA TYR A 59 -3.10 -5.18 -10.89
C TYR A 59 -4.53 -5.05 -10.34
N MET A 60 -5.37 -4.25 -11.02
CA MET A 60 -6.77 -4.08 -10.65
C MET A 60 -7.53 -5.42 -10.67
N ASP A 61 -7.32 -6.26 -11.68
CA ASP A 61 -8.04 -7.53 -11.78
C ASP A 61 -7.80 -8.41 -10.55
N TYR A 62 -6.56 -8.50 -10.06
CA TYR A 62 -6.23 -9.26 -8.86
C TYR A 62 -6.76 -8.63 -7.57
N VAL A 63 -6.74 -7.30 -7.48
CA VAL A 63 -7.35 -6.60 -6.33
C VAL A 63 -8.86 -6.85 -6.29
N ARG A 64 -9.54 -6.72 -7.42
CA ARG A 64 -10.98 -7.00 -7.54
C ARG A 64 -11.31 -8.44 -7.19
N GLU A 65 -10.57 -9.41 -7.74
CA GLU A 65 -10.75 -10.83 -7.40
C GLU A 65 -10.62 -11.07 -5.89
N THR A 66 -9.60 -10.48 -5.26
CA THR A 66 -9.38 -10.59 -3.81
C THR A 66 -10.53 -10.00 -3.00
N LEU A 67 -10.96 -8.78 -3.33
CA LEU A 67 -12.04 -8.11 -2.61
C LEU A 67 -13.40 -8.77 -2.84
N ASP A 68 -13.65 -9.31 -4.04
CA ASP A 68 -14.86 -10.06 -4.35
C ASP A 68 -14.96 -11.33 -3.49
N VAL A 69 -13.84 -12.05 -3.29
CA VAL A 69 -13.76 -13.21 -2.39
C VAL A 69 -14.09 -12.82 -0.95
N LEU A 70 -13.50 -11.75 -0.44
CA LEU A 70 -13.74 -11.30 0.93
C LEU A 70 -15.18 -10.81 1.13
N HIS A 71 -15.70 -10.02 0.19
CA HIS A 71 -17.07 -9.53 0.24
C HIS A 71 -18.09 -10.67 0.19
N ALA A 72 -17.80 -11.75 -0.56
CA ALA A 72 -18.68 -12.92 -0.59
C ALA A 72 -18.64 -13.76 0.68
N THR A 73 -17.56 -13.69 1.47
CA THR A 73 -17.25 -14.71 2.48
C THR A 73 -17.17 -14.21 3.91
N LEU A 74 -16.64 -13.00 4.14
CA LEU A 74 -16.48 -12.46 5.49
C LEU A 74 -17.72 -11.68 5.92
N PRO A 75 -18.30 -11.99 7.10
CA PRO A 75 -19.23 -11.10 7.77
C PRO A 75 -18.46 -10.02 8.55
N LYS A 76 -19.15 -8.93 8.92
CA LYS A 76 -18.66 -7.88 9.85
C LYS A 76 -17.21 -7.48 9.58
N THR A 77 -16.91 -7.01 8.38
CA THR A 77 -15.53 -6.71 7.97
C THR A 77 -15.39 -5.30 7.41
N PHE A 78 -14.42 -4.58 7.96
CA PHE A 78 -13.97 -3.31 7.45
C PHE A 78 -12.62 -3.52 6.75
N VAL A 79 -12.56 -3.26 5.45
CA VAL A 79 -11.33 -3.41 4.67
C VAL A 79 -10.68 -2.04 4.47
N ASN A 80 -9.47 -1.86 4.98
CA ASN A 80 -8.58 -0.77 4.60
C ASN A 80 -7.88 -1.14 3.28
N LEU A 81 -8.15 -0.40 2.21
CA LEU A 81 -7.41 -0.52 0.96
C LEU A 81 -6.44 0.66 0.85
N VAL A 82 -5.14 0.39 1.02
CA VAL A 82 -4.08 1.39 1.00
C VAL A 82 -3.45 1.43 -0.40
N PRO A 83 -3.58 2.54 -1.15
CA PRO A 83 -2.89 2.69 -2.42
C PRO A 83 -1.37 2.62 -2.26
N VAL A 84 -0.70 2.14 -3.31
CA VAL A 84 0.76 2.07 -3.33
C VAL A 84 1.39 3.46 -3.19
N LEU A 85 2.48 3.54 -2.42
CA LEU A 85 3.30 4.74 -2.34
C LEU A 85 3.97 5.07 -3.68
N ASP A 86 4.47 6.30 -3.82
CA ASP A 86 5.20 6.71 -5.02
C ASP A 86 6.60 6.07 -5.09
N VAL A 87 6.71 4.91 -5.74
CA VAL A 87 7.98 4.20 -5.89
C VAL A 87 8.99 4.92 -6.77
N ARG A 88 8.61 5.98 -7.51
CA ARG A 88 9.58 6.80 -8.27
C ARG A 88 10.63 7.44 -7.35
N GLY A 89 10.30 7.62 -6.08
CA GLY A 89 11.24 8.12 -5.07
C GLY A 89 12.41 7.18 -4.78
N VAL A 90 12.33 5.89 -5.13
CA VAL A 90 13.41 4.92 -4.83
C VAL A 90 14.73 5.32 -5.48
N LYS A 91 14.69 5.96 -6.65
CA LYS A 91 15.91 6.49 -7.31
C LYS A 91 16.66 7.50 -6.43
N ASP A 92 15.96 8.28 -5.61
CA ASP A 92 16.55 9.31 -4.75
C ASP A 92 17.18 8.67 -3.48
N LEU A 93 16.65 7.53 -3.04
CA LEU A 93 17.20 6.75 -1.92
C LEU A 93 18.58 6.14 -2.22
N ASN A 94 18.98 6.06 -3.50
CA ASN A 94 20.34 5.69 -3.90
C ASN A 94 21.43 6.64 -3.36
N SER A 95 21.05 7.83 -2.89
CA SER A 95 21.93 8.77 -2.20
C SER A 95 22.46 8.25 -0.85
N GLY A 96 21.88 7.17 -0.30
CA GLY A 96 22.35 6.54 0.94
C GLY A 96 23.68 5.78 0.79
N GLY A 97 24.23 5.68 -0.43
CA GLY A 97 25.57 5.16 -0.70
C GLY A 97 25.59 3.83 -1.46
N PRO A 98 26.79 3.28 -1.72
CA PRO A 98 26.96 2.11 -2.60
C PRO A 98 26.23 0.85 -2.14
N VAL A 99 26.10 0.66 -0.81
CA VAL A 99 25.38 -0.48 -0.25
C VAL A 99 23.88 -0.39 -0.56
N CYS A 100 23.25 0.76 -0.33
CA CYS A 100 21.85 1.00 -0.71
C CYS A 100 21.65 0.77 -2.21
N GLN A 101 22.53 1.33 -3.06
CA GLN A 101 22.44 1.14 -4.51
C GLN A 101 22.49 -0.33 -4.92
N LEU A 102 23.38 -1.13 -4.31
CA LEU A 102 23.48 -2.56 -4.58
C LEU A 102 22.20 -3.30 -4.19
N LEU A 103 21.59 -2.94 -3.05
CA LEU A 103 20.36 -3.55 -2.56
C LEU A 103 19.16 -3.15 -3.44
N HIS A 104 19.04 -1.86 -3.79
CA HIS A 104 17.97 -1.38 -4.66
C HIS A 104 18.00 -1.99 -6.06
N LYS A 105 19.19 -2.28 -6.61
CA LYS A 105 19.33 -3.06 -7.86
C LYS A 105 18.72 -4.45 -7.78
N LYS A 106 18.56 -5.02 -6.58
CA LYS A 106 17.96 -6.34 -6.37
C LYS A 106 16.50 -6.27 -5.97
N THR A 107 16.11 -5.28 -5.17
CA THR A 107 14.77 -5.23 -4.56
C THR A 107 13.79 -4.37 -5.35
N CYS A 108 14.26 -3.38 -6.10
CA CYS A 108 13.41 -2.47 -6.86
C CYS A 108 14.12 -1.90 -8.12
N PRO A 109 14.67 -2.76 -8.99
CA PRO A 109 15.53 -2.33 -10.08
C PRO A 109 14.85 -1.34 -11.02
N CYS A 110 13.58 -1.57 -11.35
CA CYS A 110 12.87 -0.78 -12.37
C CYS A 110 12.61 0.66 -11.92
N ALA A 111 12.41 0.89 -10.61
CA ALA A 111 12.17 2.23 -10.07
C ALA A 111 13.46 2.89 -9.54
N ALA A 112 14.45 2.11 -9.10
CA ALA A 112 15.72 2.62 -8.59
C ALA A 112 16.65 3.13 -9.69
N PHE A 113 16.66 2.47 -10.85
CA PHE A 113 17.54 2.80 -11.99
C PHE A 113 16.79 2.79 -13.33
N PRO A 114 15.72 3.59 -13.49
CA PRO A 114 14.93 3.59 -14.71
C PRO A 114 15.71 4.19 -15.88
N THR A 115 15.59 3.59 -17.07
CA THR A 115 15.88 4.27 -18.33
C THR A 115 14.84 5.38 -18.56
N PRO A 116 15.05 6.35 -19.48
CA PRO A 116 14.04 7.35 -19.80
C PRO A 116 12.69 6.76 -20.25
N GLU A 117 12.70 5.60 -20.89
CA GLU A 117 11.48 4.88 -21.26
C GLU A 117 10.76 4.29 -20.04
N LEU A 118 11.49 3.57 -19.18
CA LEU A 118 10.93 3.00 -17.95
C LEU A 118 10.40 4.10 -17.01
N ALA A 119 11.09 5.25 -16.93
CA ALA A 119 10.62 6.39 -16.14
C ALA A 119 9.25 6.90 -16.64
N ARG A 120 9.05 7.00 -17.96
CA ARG A 120 7.76 7.41 -18.55
C ARG A 120 6.64 6.42 -18.27
N ILE A 121 6.93 5.11 -18.32
CA ILE A 121 5.96 4.08 -17.95
C ILE A 121 5.59 4.22 -16.48
N LEU A 122 6.57 4.41 -15.60
CA LEU A 122 6.35 4.56 -14.17
C LEU A 122 5.56 5.84 -13.82
N ASP A 123 5.79 6.93 -14.57
CA ASP A 123 5.01 8.17 -14.48
C ASP A 123 3.54 7.99 -14.83
N TYR A 124 3.21 6.99 -15.65
CA TYR A 124 1.83 6.57 -15.92
C TYR A 124 1.33 5.55 -14.88
N TYR A 125 2.14 4.55 -14.52
CA TYR A 125 1.70 3.41 -13.69
C TYR A 125 1.39 3.83 -12.26
N VAL A 126 2.27 4.59 -11.59
CA VAL A 126 2.06 5.00 -10.19
C VAL A 126 0.71 5.70 -9.98
N PRO A 127 0.40 6.80 -10.69
CA PRO A 127 -0.90 7.47 -10.50
C PRO A 127 -2.06 6.59 -10.94
N ARG A 128 -1.91 5.78 -12.00
CA ARG A 128 -2.98 4.90 -12.47
C ARG A 128 -3.32 3.81 -11.45
N TYR A 129 -2.32 3.19 -10.80
CA TYR A 129 -2.51 2.24 -9.71
C TYR A 129 -3.32 2.85 -8.57
N GLN A 130 -3.08 4.13 -8.22
CA GLN A 130 -3.81 4.81 -7.15
C GLN A 130 -5.25 5.20 -7.57
N GLU A 131 -5.41 5.71 -8.79
CA GLU A 131 -6.70 6.16 -9.35
C GLU A 131 -7.69 5.01 -9.47
N ILE A 132 -7.25 3.87 -10.00
CA ILE A 132 -8.14 2.73 -10.25
C ILE A 132 -8.70 2.14 -8.96
N LEU A 133 -7.90 2.09 -7.88
CA LEU A 133 -8.39 1.63 -6.56
C LEU A 133 -9.45 2.58 -5.99
N THR A 134 -9.20 3.89 -6.10
CA THR A 134 -10.19 4.90 -5.68
C THR A 134 -11.49 4.73 -6.47
N THR A 135 -11.39 4.56 -7.80
CA THR A 135 -12.56 4.35 -8.67
C THR A 135 -13.33 3.08 -8.31
N LEU A 136 -12.63 1.98 -8.01
CA LEU A 136 -13.25 0.72 -7.60
C LEU A 136 -14.06 0.90 -6.32
N VAL A 137 -13.47 1.50 -5.30
CA VAL A 137 -14.13 1.70 -3.99
C VAL A 137 -15.30 2.67 -4.13
N SER A 138 -15.10 3.82 -4.78
CA SER A 138 -16.15 4.83 -4.97
C SER A 138 -17.31 4.37 -5.86
N SER A 139 -17.18 3.25 -6.58
CA SER A 139 -18.29 2.67 -7.35
C SER A 139 -19.42 2.10 -6.49
N GLY A 140 -19.19 1.90 -5.18
CA GLY A 140 -20.14 1.28 -4.26
C GLY A 140 -20.26 -0.24 -4.43
N ARG A 141 -19.39 -0.88 -5.24
CA ARG A 141 -19.41 -2.33 -5.49
C ARG A 141 -19.44 -3.18 -4.20
N TYR A 142 -18.80 -2.70 -3.13
CA TYR A 142 -18.65 -3.42 -1.87
C TYR A 142 -19.55 -2.92 -0.74
N ASP A 143 -20.33 -1.86 -0.97
CA ASP A 143 -21.25 -1.27 0.01
C ASP A 143 -22.68 -1.80 -0.18
N THR A 144 -22.79 -3.10 -0.46
CA THR A 144 -24.09 -3.77 -0.74
C THR A 144 -24.69 -4.46 0.48
N ARG A 145 -23.95 -4.48 1.60
CA ARG A 145 -24.34 -5.12 2.87
C ARG A 145 -24.04 -4.18 4.04
N PRO A 146 -24.80 -4.24 5.14
CA PRO A 146 -24.59 -3.35 6.30
C PRO A 146 -23.37 -3.73 7.16
N ASP A 147 -22.78 -4.90 6.92
CA ASP A 147 -21.70 -5.48 7.74
C ASP A 147 -20.39 -5.64 6.96
N PHE A 148 -20.28 -5.06 5.77
CA PHE A 148 -19.05 -5.10 4.98
C PHE A 148 -18.85 -3.80 4.21
N THR A 149 -17.63 -3.29 4.21
CA THR A 149 -17.25 -2.18 3.35
C THR A 149 -15.75 -2.22 3.04
N VAL A 150 -15.36 -1.61 1.92
CA VAL A 150 -13.97 -1.35 1.57
C VAL A 150 -13.78 0.15 1.54
N VAL A 151 -12.82 0.65 2.30
CA VAL A 151 -12.53 2.08 2.39
C VAL A 151 -11.09 2.34 1.94
N ILE A 152 -10.94 3.30 1.03
CA ILE A 152 -9.63 3.75 0.58
C ILE A 152 -8.93 4.56 1.68
N GLN A 153 -7.65 4.28 1.95
CA GLN A 153 -6.82 5.02 2.91
C GLN A 153 -5.65 5.68 2.17
N PRO A 154 -5.82 6.91 1.64
CA PRO A 154 -4.93 7.47 0.63
C PRO A 154 -3.67 8.15 1.18
N PHE A 155 -3.34 8.00 2.47
CA PHE A 155 -2.20 8.66 3.14
C PHE A 155 -0.81 8.43 2.48
N PHE A 156 -0.66 7.48 1.55
CA PHE A 156 0.58 7.33 0.78
C PHE A 156 0.61 8.02 -0.59
N THR A 157 -0.53 8.46 -1.12
CA THR A 157 -0.65 8.94 -2.51
C THR A 157 0.16 10.22 -2.78
N GLN A 158 0.24 11.11 -1.80
CA GLN A 158 0.99 12.37 -1.87
C GLN A 158 2.19 12.41 -0.90
N THR A 159 2.42 11.35 -0.13
CA THR A 159 3.57 11.23 0.77
C THR A 159 4.89 11.39 0.02
N LYS A 160 5.78 12.22 0.57
CA LYS A 160 7.14 12.43 0.06
C LYS A 160 8.17 11.80 0.98
N LEU A 161 9.36 11.54 0.43
CA LEU A 161 10.47 11.00 1.21
C LEU A 161 10.81 11.94 2.38
N PRO A 162 11.02 11.42 3.59
CA PRO A 162 11.31 12.23 4.78
C PRO A 162 12.68 12.88 4.67
N ARG A 163 12.81 14.09 5.22
CA ARG A 163 14.03 14.91 5.22
C ARG A 163 14.31 15.43 6.63
N LEU A 164 15.58 15.64 6.96
CA LEU A 164 16.03 15.92 8.34
C LEU A 164 15.50 17.24 8.93
N ASP A 165 15.15 18.24 8.11
CA ASP A 165 14.59 19.51 8.62
C ASP A 165 13.44 20.06 7.76
N LYS A 166 13.70 20.31 6.47
CA LYS A 166 12.76 20.96 5.53
C LYS A 166 12.90 20.42 4.09
N PRO A 167 11.93 20.70 3.20
CA PRO A 167 12.10 20.44 1.77
C PRO A 167 13.43 21.01 1.26
N GLY A 168 14.25 20.18 0.61
CA GLY A 168 15.59 20.54 0.12
C GLY A 168 16.75 20.07 1.01
N HIS A 169 16.49 19.67 2.26
CA HIS A 169 17.51 19.09 3.15
C HIS A 169 17.77 17.60 2.83
N PRO A 170 18.88 17.00 3.29
CA PRO A 170 19.16 15.58 3.06
C PRO A 170 18.01 14.65 3.49
N LEU A 171 17.91 13.49 2.83
CA LEU A 171 16.93 12.48 3.21
C LEU A 171 17.20 12.00 4.64
N ASP A 172 16.14 11.84 5.42
CA ASP A 172 16.22 11.24 6.76
C ASP A 172 16.15 9.72 6.63
N PHE A 173 17.32 9.08 6.57
CA PHE A 173 17.42 7.63 6.46
C PHE A 173 16.97 6.89 7.74
N SER A 174 16.70 7.57 8.87
CA SER A 174 16.18 6.90 10.07
C SER A 174 14.78 6.31 9.88
N TYR A 175 14.08 6.70 8.82
CA TYR A 175 12.80 6.15 8.38
C TYR A 175 12.90 4.80 7.65
N PHE A 176 14.10 4.41 7.24
CA PHE A 176 14.33 3.25 6.41
C PHE A 176 15.17 2.21 7.15
N ALA A 177 14.93 0.95 6.86
CA ALA A 177 15.74 -0.17 7.30
C ALA A 177 17.16 -0.07 6.69
N PRO A 178 18.12 -0.93 7.10
CA PRO A 178 19.49 -0.90 6.59
C PRO A 178 19.63 -1.07 5.06
N ASP A 179 18.56 -1.49 4.37
CA ASP A 179 18.53 -1.55 2.91
C ASP A 179 18.15 -0.23 2.24
N CYS A 180 17.85 0.81 3.02
CA CYS A 180 17.51 2.16 2.58
C CYS A 180 16.23 2.23 1.74
N PHE A 181 15.38 1.21 1.81
CA PHE A 181 14.17 1.06 0.99
C PHE A 181 12.94 0.69 1.83
N HIS A 182 13.00 -0.41 2.59
CA HIS A 182 11.89 -0.77 3.47
C HIS A 182 11.84 0.15 4.68
N PHE A 183 10.66 0.32 5.29
CA PHE A 183 10.55 1.17 6.47
C PHE A 183 11.28 0.59 7.68
N SER A 184 11.92 1.46 8.46
CA SER A 184 12.40 1.12 9.80
C SER A 184 11.21 1.03 10.77
N GLY A 185 11.49 0.75 12.05
CA GLY A 185 10.47 0.92 13.09
C GLY A 185 9.87 2.33 13.12
N LYS A 186 10.67 3.37 12.89
CA LYS A 186 10.20 4.77 12.82
C LYS A 186 9.21 4.96 11.66
N GLY A 187 9.56 4.48 10.46
CA GLY A 187 8.67 4.56 9.30
C GLY A 187 7.40 3.73 9.47
N HIS A 188 7.49 2.53 10.02
CA HIS A 188 6.31 1.73 10.34
C HIS A 188 5.39 2.40 11.36
N SER A 189 5.94 3.04 12.39
CA SER A 189 5.15 3.81 13.37
C SER A 189 4.40 4.97 12.72
N ALA A 190 5.05 5.74 11.83
CA ALA A 190 4.39 6.82 11.10
C ALA A 190 3.26 6.30 10.19
N ALA A 191 3.47 5.18 9.47
CA ALA A 191 2.41 4.55 8.67
C ALA A 191 1.23 4.08 9.51
N ALA A 192 1.51 3.44 10.64
CA ALA A 192 0.48 2.92 11.54
C ALA A 192 -0.40 4.04 12.12
N LEU A 193 0.23 5.17 12.45
CA LEU A 193 -0.45 6.36 12.90
C LEU A 193 -1.31 6.99 11.80
N SER A 194 -0.77 7.17 10.60
CA SER A 194 -1.53 7.79 9.52
C SER A 194 -2.69 6.91 9.05
N ILE A 195 -2.55 5.58 8.97
CA ILE A 195 -3.70 4.71 8.65
C ILE A 195 -4.76 4.74 9.77
N TRP A 196 -4.36 4.83 11.04
CA TRP A 196 -5.28 4.96 12.15
C TRP A 196 -6.10 6.25 12.04
N ASN A 197 -5.44 7.39 11.84
CA ASN A 197 -6.10 8.67 11.66
C ASN A 197 -7.00 8.68 10.41
N ASN A 198 -6.52 8.10 9.29
CA ASN A 198 -7.31 7.92 8.07
C ASN A 198 -8.60 7.12 8.31
N MET A 199 -8.60 6.12 9.20
CA MET A 199 -9.84 5.40 9.55
C MET A 199 -10.87 6.27 10.28
N LEU A 200 -10.43 7.30 11.02
CA LEU A 200 -11.29 8.20 11.77
C LEU A 200 -11.73 9.44 10.98
N GLU A 201 -11.07 9.72 9.86
CA GLU A 201 -11.43 10.83 8.97
C GLU A 201 -12.65 10.52 8.08
N PRO A 202 -13.51 11.51 7.79
CA PRO A 202 -14.63 11.34 6.87
C PRO A 202 -14.19 10.85 5.48
N VAL A 203 -15.00 9.98 4.87
CA VAL A 203 -14.77 9.56 3.49
C VAL A 203 -14.86 10.78 2.56
N GLY A 204 -13.85 10.98 1.72
CA GLY A 204 -13.72 12.15 0.84
C GLY A 204 -12.87 13.29 1.44
N GLU A 205 -12.60 13.28 2.74
CA GLU A 205 -11.79 14.29 3.44
C GLU A 205 -10.54 13.69 4.10
N LYS A 206 -10.16 12.49 3.69
CA LYS A 206 -9.01 11.77 4.24
C LYS A 206 -7.70 12.41 3.85
N GLN A 207 -6.73 12.47 4.76
CA GLN A 207 -5.38 12.91 4.45
C GLN A 207 -4.72 12.00 3.41
N THR A 208 -3.95 12.61 2.52
CA THR A 208 -3.32 11.95 1.36
C THR A 208 -1.81 11.79 1.51
N PHE A 209 -1.25 12.24 2.63
CA PHE A 209 0.15 12.16 2.98
C PHE A 209 0.27 11.87 4.48
N TRP A 210 1.36 11.22 4.90
CA TRP A 210 1.64 10.98 6.31
C TRP A 210 2.48 12.10 6.93
N HIS A 211 2.40 12.25 8.25
CA HIS A 211 3.23 13.17 9.02
C HIS A 211 4.14 12.40 9.98
N VAL A 212 5.38 12.88 10.06
CA VAL A 212 6.47 12.32 10.89
C VAL A 212 6.17 12.42 12.39
N ASP A 213 5.32 13.37 12.79
CA ASP A 213 4.94 13.64 14.17
C ASP A 213 3.43 13.93 14.29
N GLU A 214 2.61 13.16 13.57
CA GLU A 214 1.16 13.30 13.68
C GLU A 214 0.68 12.99 15.11
N GLU A 215 -0.37 13.67 15.56
CA GLU A 215 -1.02 13.29 16.81
C GLU A 215 -1.96 12.10 16.56
N LEU A 216 -1.97 11.14 17.49
CA LEU A 216 -2.89 10.01 17.42
C LEU A 216 -4.32 10.51 17.66
N ALA A 217 -5.18 10.38 16.65
CA ALA A 217 -6.57 10.75 16.78
C ALA A 217 -7.32 9.77 17.69
N CYS A 218 -8.14 10.32 18.59
CA CYS A 218 -9.04 9.55 19.43
C CYS A 218 -10.43 9.47 18.78
N PRO A 219 -11.07 8.29 18.76
CA PRO A 219 -12.48 8.19 18.38
C PRO A 219 -13.33 9.07 19.31
N THR A 220 -14.24 9.88 18.74
CA THR A 220 -15.19 10.72 19.47
C THR A 220 -16.58 10.13 19.48
#